data_AF-C8S2V7-F1
#
_entry.id   AF-C8S2V7-F1
#
_cell.length_a   1.000
_cell.length_b   1.000
_cell.length_c   1.000
_cell.angle_alpha   90.00
_cell.angle_beta   90.00
_cell.angle_gamma   90.00
#
_symmetry.space_group_name_H-M   'P 1'
#
loop_
_entity.id
_entity.type
_entity.pdbx_description
1 polymer ?
#
loop_
_entity_poly.entity_id
_entity_poly.type
_entity_poly.pdbx_seq_one_letter_code
_entity_poly.pdbx_strand_id
1 'polypeptide(L)'
;MLVQHRSDALAEVLRDMLKFSTNMTAEVLGLSASGAGSLGASGKAMSDWAAGRYGLGARFVDHSGLGAGSRISARDMVTALLAARGTALPGVLREIGMRDAKGKVIEGHPVRVIGKTGTLNFVSGLAGYVLPPSGRDLVFAVFCADADRRDRLPMSQREEPEGGRDWTKRARLLQAKLVSRWAGVYG
;
A
#
# COMPACT_ATOMS: atom_id res chain seq x y z
N MET A 1 -3.05 16.30 38.24
CA MET A 1 -3.07 16.19 36.76
C MET A 1 -3.58 17.52 36.23
N LEU A 2 -2.82 18.27 35.41
CA LEU A 2 -3.20 19.64 35.04
C LEU A 2 -4.03 19.72 33.75
N VAL A 3 -3.75 18.91 32.72
CA VAL A 3 -4.64 18.63 31.57
C VAL A 3 -4.19 17.31 30.92
N GLN A 4 -5.12 16.53 30.36
CA GLN A 4 -4.82 15.40 29.46
C GLN A 4 -5.44 15.69 28.09
N HIS A 5 -4.62 15.64 27.03
CA HIS A 5 -5.10 15.60 25.65
C HIS A 5 -5.05 14.16 25.14
N ARG A 6 -6.11 13.72 24.46
CA ARG A 6 -6.19 12.41 23.82
C ARG A 6 -6.39 12.64 22.33
N SER A 7 -5.66 11.88 21.51
CA SER A 7 -5.88 11.87 20.06
C SER A 7 -7.26 11.30 19.72
N ASP A 8 -7.63 11.41 18.45
CA ASP A 8 -8.72 10.64 17.88
C ASP A 8 -8.51 9.13 18.03
N ALA A 9 -9.57 8.36 17.85
CA ALA A 9 -9.52 6.91 17.84
C ALA A 9 -8.58 6.41 16.74
N LEU A 10 -7.81 5.35 17.04
CA LEU A 10 -6.81 4.80 16.12
C LEU A 10 -7.38 4.45 14.73
N ALA A 11 -8.63 3.98 14.65
CA ALA A 11 -9.28 3.68 13.38
C ALA A 11 -9.43 4.92 12.47
N GLU A 12 -9.74 6.09 13.05
CA GLU A 12 -9.83 7.35 12.32
C GLU A 12 -8.44 7.79 11.84
N VAL A 13 -7.45 7.76 12.74
CA VAL A 13 -6.06 8.08 12.42
C VAL A 13 -5.52 7.19 11.29
N LEU A 14 -5.80 5.89 11.34
CA LEU A 14 -5.40 4.94 10.30
C LEU A 14 -6.12 5.21 8.97
N ARG A 15 -7.42 5.50 9.00
CA ARG A 15 -8.20 5.79 7.79
C ARG A 15 -7.67 7.05 7.11
N ASP A 16 -7.40 8.10 7.86
CA ASP A 16 -6.83 9.35 7.32
C ASP A 16 -5.42 9.15 6.81
N MET A 17 -4.57 8.45 7.57
CA MET A 17 -3.22 8.10 7.12
C MET A 17 -3.27 7.30 5.80
N LEU A 18 -4.15 6.31 5.66
CA LEU A 18 -4.25 5.50 4.44
C LEU A 18 -4.83 6.31 3.27
N LYS A 19 -5.78 7.22 3.53
CA LYS A 19 -6.42 8.08 2.54
C LYS A 19 -5.46 9.12 1.96
N PHE A 20 -4.70 9.79 2.83
CA PHE A 20 -3.79 10.89 2.47
C PHE A 20 -2.33 10.45 2.34
N SER A 21 -2.00 9.22 2.72
CA SER A 21 -0.64 8.66 2.72
C SER A 21 0.33 9.46 3.58
N THR A 22 -0.08 9.84 4.79
CA THR A 22 0.73 10.68 5.69
C THR A 22 1.90 9.89 6.28
N ASN A 23 3.11 10.12 5.76
CA ASN A 23 4.31 9.37 6.15
C ASN A 23 4.62 9.48 7.65
N MET A 24 4.54 10.68 8.23
CA MET A 24 4.85 10.90 9.65
C MET A 24 3.94 10.06 10.57
N THR A 25 2.64 9.99 10.28
CA THR A 25 1.70 9.16 11.03
C THR A 25 2.04 7.67 10.91
N ALA A 26 2.43 7.20 9.73
CA ALA A 26 2.86 5.82 9.54
C ALA A 26 4.09 5.48 10.39
N GLU A 27 5.10 6.36 10.40
CA GLU A 27 6.30 6.16 11.22
C GLU A 27 6.00 6.14 12.72
N VAL A 28 5.19 7.07 13.23
CA VAL A 28 4.81 7.13 14.65
C VAL A 28 4.01 5.89 15.05
N LEU A 29 3.06 5.45 14.22
CA LEU A 29 2.27 4.26 14.49
C LEU A 29 3.13 3.00 14.51
N GLY A 30 4.05 2.84 13.57
CA GLY A 30 4.95 1.69 13.51
C GLY A 30 5.94 1.66 14.68
N LEU A 31 6.53 2.80 15.03
CA LEU A 31 7.37 2.93 16.24
C LEU A 31 6.58 2.52 17.48
N SER A 32 5.38 3.08 17.66
CA SER A 32 4.50 2.78 18.80
C SER A 32 4.12 1.30 18.86
N ALA A 33 3.80 0.68 17.72
CA ALA A 33 3.43 -0.73 17.64
C ALA A 33 4.61 -1.67 17.96
N SER A 34 5.83 -1.28 17.55
CA SER A 34 7.05 -2.08 17.79
C SER A 34 7.68 -1.86 19.17
N GLY A 35 7.43 -0.72 19.81
CA GLY A 35 8.16 -0.27 21.00
C GLY A 35 9.63 0.10 20.75
N ALA A 36 10.09 0.14 19.49
CA ALA A 36 11.49 0.41 19.17
C ALA A 36 11.83 1.91 19.19
N GLY A 37 13.09 2.24 19.52
CA GLY A 37 13.57 3.62 19.58
C GLY A 37 14.02 4.24 18.25
N SER A 38 13.97 3.50 17.14
CA SER A 38 14.35 4.01 15.81
C SER A 38 13.61 3.30 14.69
N LEU A 39 13.50 3.95 13.52
CA LEU A 39 12.81 3.40 12.35
C LEU A 39 13.42 2.08 11.87
N GLY A 40 14.76 2.02 11.79
CA GLY A 40 15.45 0.81 11.36
C GLY A 40 15.21 -0.37 12.31
N ALA A 41 15.24 -0.12 13.62
CA ALA A 41 14.94 -1.16 14.62
C ALA A 41 13.47 -1.59 14.57
N SER A 42 12.56 -0.63 14.40
CA SER A 42 11.13 -0.87 14.26
C SER A 42 10.79 -1.67 12.99
N GLY A 43 11.39 -1.31 11.85
CA GLY A 43 11.25 -2.03 10.59
C GLY A 43 11.79 -3.46 10.69
N LYS A 44 12.94 -3.66 11.34
CA LYS A 44 13.45 -5.01 11.62
C LYS A 44 12.47 -5.80 12.49
N ALA A 45 11.98 -5.22 13.59
CA ALA A 45 11.03 -5.89 14.48
C ALA A 45 9.74 -6.30 13.74
N MET A 46 9.21 -5.44 12.86
CA MET A 46 8.05 -5.76 12.04
C MET A 46 8.35 -6.81 10.95
N SER A 47 9.58 -6.84 10.43
CA SER A 47 10.02 -7.89 9.49
C SER A 47 10.06 -9.25 10.18
N ASP A 48 10.67 -9.31 11.37
CA ASP A 48 10.76 -10.53 12.18
C ASP A 48 9.37 -11.01 12.61
N TRP A 49 8.49 -10.08 13.02
CA TRP A 49 7.09 -10.38 13.32
C TRP A 49 6.34 -10.95 12.12
N ALA A 50 6.48 -10.34 10.94
CA ALA A 50 5.83 -10.79 9.71
C ALA A 50 6.32 -12.19 9.29
N ALA A 51 7.62 -12.45 9.42
CA ALA A 51 8.22 -13.76 9.18
C ALA A 51 7.67 -14.81 10.16
N GLY A 52 7.68 -14.53 11.48
CA GLY A 52 7.21 -15.48 12.49
C GLY A 52 5.69 -15.73 12.44
N ARG A 53 4.90 -14.69 12.15
CA ARG A 53 3.43 -14.77 12.20
C ARG A 53 2.79 -15.31 10.93
N TYR A 54 3.42 -15.08 9.77
CA TYR A 54 2.83 -15.35 8.46
C TYR A 54 3.80 -16.04 7.48
N GLY A 55 5.05 -16.27 7.87
CA GLY A 55 6.06 -16.89 7.00
C GLY A 55 6.55 -16.00 5.85
N LEU A 56 6.45 -14.66 5.99
CA LEU A 56 6.76 -13.73 4.89
C LEU A 56 8.26 -13.45 4.78
N GLY A 57 8.75 -13.37 3.55
CA GLY A 57 10.09 -12.87 3.21
C GLY A 57 10.11 -11.36 3.02
N ALA A 58 9.81 -10.60 4.07
CA ALA A 58 9.79 -9.14 4.02
C ALA A 58 10.99 -8.50 4.73
N ARG A 59 11.42 -7.34 4.24
CA ARG A 59 12.37 -6.44 4.89
C ARG A 59 11.75 -5.06 4.94
N PHE A 60 11.59 -4.51 6.13
CA PHE A 60 11.16 -3.13 6.34
C PHE A 60 12.29 -2.33 6.96
N VAL A 61 12.53 -1.12 6.45
CA VAL A 61 13.49 -0.17 7.03
C VAL A 61 12.80 1.06 7.64
N ASP A 62 11.50 1.20 7.39
CA ASP A 62 10.59 2.26 7.82
C ASP A 62 9.14 1.76 7.68
N HIS A 63 8.16 2.64 7.95
CA HIS A 63 6.73 2.32 7.87
C HIS A 63 5.99 3.05 6.76
N SER A 64 6.53 4.17 6.28
CA SER A 64 5.95 4.94 5.17
C SER A 64 6.28 4.36 3.79
N GLY A 65 7.33 3.55 3.68
CA GLY A 65 7.82 3.01 2.41
C GLY A 65 8.67 3.99 1.59
N LEU A 66 9.19 5.06 2.18
CA LEU A 66 10.13 5.98 1.53
C LEU A 66 11.52 5.35 1.34
N GLY A 67 11.90 4.49 2.29
CA GLY A 67 13.17 3.82 2.39
C GLY A 67 13.39 2.86 1.24
N ALA A 68 14.40 3.14 0.44
CA ALA A 68 14.82 2.31 -0.68
C ALA A 68 15.20 0.87 -0.30
N GLY A 69 15.43 0.59 0.99
CA GLY A 69 15.81 -0.73 1.49
C GLY A 69 14.64 -1.67 1.78
N SER A 70 13.39 -1.17 1.76
CA SER A 70 12.21 -2.02 2.03
C SER A 70 11.95 -2.97 0.85
N ARG A 71 11.65 -4.25 1.14
CA ARG A 71 11.39 -5.32 0.17
C ARG A 71 10.24 -6.19 0.64
N ILE A 72 9.32 -6.51 -0.28
CA ILE A 72 8.27 -7.51 -0.09
C ILE A 72 7.83 -8.01 -1.46
N SER A 73 7.58 -9.32 -1.60
CA SER A 73 7.05 -9.88 -2.84
C SER A 73 5.55 -9.59 -2.97
N ALA A 74 5.03 -9.59 -4.21
CA ALA A 74 3.57 -9.48 -4.42
C ALA A 74 2.82 -10.66 -3.75
N ARG A 75 3.43 -11.85 -3.75
CA ARG A 75 2.89 -13.04 -3.08
C ARG A 75 2.77 -12.82 -1.58
N ASP A 76 3.83 -12.34 -0.93
CA ASP A 76 3.83 -12.09 0.51
C ASP A 76 2.84 -10.98 0.90
N MET A 77 2.73 -9.93 0.08
CA MET A 77 1.72 -8.89 0.28
C MET A 77 0.30 -9.47 0.20
N VAL A 78 0.03 -10.34 -0.78
CA VAL A 78 -1.27 -11.03 -0.89
C VAL A 78 -1.52 -11.94 0.31
N THR A 79 -0.52 -12.70 0.77
CA THR A 79 -0.63 -13.54 1.98
C THR A 79 -0.97 -12.69 3.22
N ALA A 80 -0.30 -11.55 3.41
CA ALA A 80 -0.56 -10.64 4.52
C ALA A 80 -1.99 -10.07 4.46
N LEU A 81 -2.43 -9.61 3.29
CA LEU A 81 -3.78 -9.09 3.10
C LEU A 81 -4.85 -10.18 3.27
N LEU A 82 -4.62 -11.39 2.77
CA LEU A 82 -5.50 -12.53 3.01
C LEU A 82 -5.66 -12.83 4.49
N ALA A 83 -4.58 -12.80 5.27
CA ALA A 83 -4.63 -12.97 6.71
C ALA A 83 -5.37 -11.82 7.42
N ALA A 84 -5.26 -10.60 6.89
CA ALA A 84 -5.88 -9.40 7.44
C ALA A 84 -7.35 -9.20 7.02
N ARG A 85 -7.91 -10.00 6.11
CA ARG A 85 -9.26 -9.82 5.54
C ARG A 85 -10.38 -9.76 6.58
N GLY A 86 -10.24 -10.49 7.68
CA GLY A 86 -11.23 -10.55 8.78
C GLY A 86 -10.95 -9.57 9.91
N THR A 87 -9.97 -8.68 9.74
CA THR A 87 -9.59 -7.67 10.73
C THR A 87 -10.25 -6.32 10.42
N ALA A 88 -9.89 -5.26 11.16
CA ALA A 88 -10.34 -3.91 10.86
C ALA A 88 -9.72 -3.31 9.58
N LEU A 89 -8.68 -3.94 8.99
CA LEU A 89 -7.94 -3.38 7.85
C LEU A 89 -8.83 -3.01 6.65
N PRO A 90 -9.75 -3.88 6.15
CA PRO A 90 -10.60 -3.50 5.02
C PRO A 90 -11.44 -2.24 5.27
N GLY A 91 -11.89 -2.02 6.51
CA GLY A 91 -12.73 -0.87 6.89
C GLY A 91 -12.00 0.47 6.96
N VAL A 92 -10.67 0.46 6.92
CA VAL A 92 -9.83 1.69 6.90
C VAL A 92 -9.16 1.93 5.55
N LEU A 93 -9.27 1.00 4.60
CA LEU A 93 -8.75 1.18 3.25
C LEU A 93 -9.64 2.13 2.43
N ARG A 94 -8.99 2.87 1.53
CA ARG A 94 -9.67 3.81 0.64
C ARG A 94 -10.33 3.04 -0.51
N GLU A 95 -11.54 3.47 -0.88
CA GLU A 95 -12.18 3.09 -2.13
C GLU A 95 -11.48 3.75 -3.32
N ILE A 96 -10.89 2.92 -4.19
CA ILE A 96 -10.18 3.35 -5.39
C ILE A 96 -11.01 3.19 -6.67
N GLY A 97 -12.06 2.36 -6.60
CA GLY A 97 -13.01 2.11 -7.68
C GLY A 97 -12.46 1.27 -8.82
N MET A 98 -13.39 0.70 -9.60
CA MET A 98 -13.07 0.05 -10.87
C MET A 98 -12.71 1.08 -11.93
N ARG A 99 -11.83 0.70 -12.86
CA ARG A 99 -11.30 1.62 -13.89
C ARG A 99 -11.50 1.06 -15.30
N ASP A 100 -11.77 1.96 -16.24
CA ASP A 100 -11.92 1.65 -17.65
C ASP A 100 -10.57 1.42 -18.36
N ALA A 101 -10.61 1.10 -19.65
CA ALA A 101 -9.42 0.87 -20.46
C ALA A 101 -8.52 2.11 -20.66
N LYS A 102 -9.00 3.31 -20.27
CA LYS A 102 -8.26 4.58 -20.27
C LYS A 102 -7.77 4.96 -18.86
N GLY A 103 -8.08 4.16 -17.85
CA GLY A 103 -7.73 4.37 -16.45
C GLY A 103 -8.66 5.32 -15.69
N LYS A 104 -9.82 5.71 -16.26
CA LYS A 104 -10.83 6.53 -15.58
C LYS A 104 -11.66 5.66 -14.65
N VAL A 105 -12.00 6.17 -13.46
CA VAL A 105 -12.91 5.49 -12.53
C VAL A 105 -14.29 5.36 -13.17
N ILE A 106 -14.89 4.18 -13.08
CA ILE A 106 -16.25 3.91 -13.53
C ILE A 106 -17.19 4.20 -12.35
N GLU A 107 -17.88 5.33 -12.41
CA GLU A 107 -18.83 5.72 -11.37
C GLU A 107 -20.00 4.72 -11.30
N GLY A 108 -20.42 4.37 -10.09
CA GLY A 108 -21.53 3.43 -9.87
C GLY A 108 -21.25 1.98 -10.24
N HIS A 109 -19.99 1.61 -10.54
CA HIS A 109 -19.66 0.21 -10.83
C HIS A 109 -19.98 -0.70 -9.62
N PRO A 110 -20.68 -1.83 -9.80
CA PRO A 110 -21.15 -2.66 -8.68
C PRO A 110 -20.02 -3.38 -7.95
N VAL A 111 -18.96 -3.75 -8.67
CA VAL A 111 -17.71 -4.25 -8.06
C VAL A 111 -16.95 -3.09 -7.44
N ARG A 112 -16.69 -3.18 -6.14
CA ARG A 112 -15.89 -2.21 -5.40
C ARG A 112 -14.44 -2.65 -5.37
N VAL A 113 -13.53 -1.68 -5.36
CA VAL A 113 -12.10 -1.94 -5.16
C VAL A 113 -11.62 -1.02 -4.07
N ILE A 114 -11.11 -1.61 -2.99
CA ILE A 114 -10.51 -0.90 -1.87
C ILE A 114 -9.03 -1.26 -1.78
N GLY A 115 -8.17 -0.31 -1.43
CA GLY A 115 -6.75 -0.60 -1.38
C GLY A 115 -5.88 0.60 -1.09
N LYS A 116 -4.57 0.36 -1.12
CA LYS A 116 -3.54 1.37 -0.93
C LYS A 116 -2.66 1.47 -2.16
N THR A 117 -2.45 2.71 -2.60
CA THR A 117 -1.46 3.05 -3.61
C THR A 117 -0.11 3.36 -2.96
N GLY A 118 0.98 3.02 -3.65
CA GLY A 118 2.33 3.48 -3.36
C GLY A 118 2.92 4.09 -4.64
N THR A 119 3.60 5.23 -4.53
CA THR A 119 4.24 5.86 -5.69
C THR A 119 5.55 6.49 -5.25
N LEU A 120 6.64 6.11 -5.91
CA LEU A 120 7.94 6.76 -5.86
C LEU A 120 8.43 6.92 -7.31
N ASN A 121 9.58 7.56 -7.48
CA ASN A 121 10.21 7.64 -8.79
C ASN A 121 10.45 6.23 -9.37
N PHE A 122 9.88 5.99 -10.57
CA PHE A 122 9.92 4.70 -11.27
C PHE A 122 9.36 3.50 -10.47
N VAL A 123 8.50 3.76 -9.47
CA VAL A 123 7.82 2.73 -8.68
C VAL A 123 6.34 3.08 -8.54
N SER A 124 5.47 2.14 -8.86
CA SER A 124 4.04 2.24 -8.57
C SER A 124 3.52 0.92 -8.04
N GLY A 125 2.93 0.97 -6.85
CA GLY A 125 2.29 -0.16 -6.21
C GLY A 125 0.79 0.07 -6.02
N LEU A 126 0.02 -1.00 -6.12
CA LEU A 126 -1.37 -1.05 -5.72
C LEU A 126 -1.66 -2.42 -5.10
N ALA A 127 -2.17 -2.44 -3.87
CA ALA A 127 -2.57 -3.66 -3.20
C ALA A 127 -3.87 -3.45 -2.42
N GLY A 128 -4.70 -4.49 -2.35
CA GLY A 128 -6.01 -4.40 -1.70
C GLY A 128 -6.96 -5.54 -2.07
N TYR A 129 -8.25 -5.21 -2.09
CA TYR A 129 -9.36 -6.15 -2.28
C TYR A 129 -10.24 -5.73 -3.45
N VAL A 130 -10.73 -6.72 -4.19
CA VAL A 130 -11.85 -6.59 -5.14
C VAL A 130 -13.06 -7.24 -4.50
N LEU A 131 -14.13 -6.47 -4.34
CA LEU A 131 -15.34 -6.85 -3.62
C LEU A 131 -16.52 -6.83 -4.60
N PRO A 132 -16.86 -7.96 -5.24
CA PRO A 132 -18.03 -8.05 -6.10
C PRO A 132 -19.32 -7.99 -5.28
N PRO A 133 -20.47 -7.63 -5.89
CA PRO A 133 -21.77 -7.61 -5.19
C PRO A 133 -22.22 -9.00 -4.75
N SER A 134 -21.71 -10.05 -5.38
CA SER A 134 -21.97 -11.45 -5.07
C SER A 134 -20.74 -12.28 -5.44
N GLY A 135 -20.58 -13.46 -4.86
CA GLY A 135 -19.45 -14.35 -5.17
C GLY A 135 -18.30 -14.18 -4.17
N ARG A 136 -17.07 -14.25 -4.65
CA ARG A 136 -15.87 -14.28 -3.80
C ARG A 136 -15.08 -12.99 -3.89
N ASP A 137 -14.69 -12.47 -2.73
CA ASP A 137 -13.70 -11.40 -2.66
C ASP A 137 -12.35 -11.89 -3.21
N LEU A 138 -11.64 -10.99 -3.89
CA LEU A 138 -10.28 -11.23 -4.35
C LEU A 138 -9.31 -10.34 -3.59
N VAL A 139 -8.13 -10.88 -3.29
CA VAL A 139 -7.00 -10.14 -2.74
C VAL A 139 -5.94 -10.00 -3.83
N PHE A 140 -5.35 -8.82 -3.96
CA PHE A 140 -4.36 -8.57 -5.00
C PHE A 140 -3.22 -7.66 -4.54
N ALA A 141 -2.08 -7.80 -5.21
CA ALA A 141 -0.97 -6.88 -5.13
C ALA A 141 -0.31 -6.78 -6.52
N VAL A 142 -0.05 -5.55 -6.96
CA VAL A 142 0.64 -5.25 -8.22
C VAL A 142 1.74 -4.24 -7.93
N PHE A 143 2.99 -4.63 -8.17
CA PHE A 143 4.16 -3.77 -8.02
C PHE A 143 4.86 -3.62 -9.38
N CYS A 144 4.92 -2.38 -9.86
CA CYS A 144 5.65 -2.00 -11.06
C CYS A 144 6.85 -1.16 -10.63
N ALA A 145 8.06 -1.71 -10.70
CA ALA A 145 9.25 -1.04 -10.21
C ALA A 145 10.44 -1.23 -11.15
N ASP A 146 11.17 -0.13 -11.40
CA ASP A 146 12.52 -0.11 -11.94
C ASP A 146 13.44 0.45 -10.84
N ALA A 147 13.84 -0.44 -9.93
CA ALA A 147 14.62 -0.07 -8.74
C ALA A 147 15.98 0.48 -9.12
N ASP A 148 16.64 -0.12 -10.11
CA ASP A 148 17.95 0.31 -10.60
C ASP A 148 17.91 1.73 -11.14
N ARG A 149 16.89 2.08 -11.94
CA ARG A 149 16.72 3.44 -12.45
C ARG A 149 16.41 4.42 -11.33
N ARG A 150 15.57 4.04 -10.36
CA ARG A 150 15.28 4.86 -9.17
C ARG A 150 16.55 5.13 -8.37
N ASP A 151 17.37 4.12 -8.14
CA ASP A 151 18.55 4.21 -7.29
C ASP A 151 19.66 5.04 -7.95
N ARG A 152 19.74 5.05 -9.28
CA ARG A 152 20.61 5.93 -10.06
C ARG A 152 20.15 7.40 -10.12
N LEU A 153 18.92 7.73 -9.71
CA LEU A 153 18.45 9.12 -9.76
C LEU A 153 19.15 9.99 -8.71
N PRO A 154 19.89 11.04 -9.13
CA PRO A 154 20.45 12.00 -8.20
C PRO A 154 19.32 12.79 -7.52
N MET A 155 19.55 13.24 -6.28
CA MET A 155 18.53 13.95 -5.49
C MET A 155 17.96 15.17 -6.22
N SER A 156 18.80 15.90 -6.96
CA SER A 156 18.41 17.08 -7.75
C SER A 156 17.38 16.79 -8.85
N GLN A 157 17.27 15.54 -9.31
CA GLN A 157 16.34 15.13 -10.37
C GLN A 157 15.11 14.39 -9.83
N ARG A 158 14.99 14.20 -8.51
CA ARG A 158 13.92 13.38 -7.93
C ARG A 158 12.57 14.07 -7.86
N GLU A 159 12.53 15.40 -7.94
CA GLU A 159 11.27 16.14 -7.92
C GLU A 159 10.47 15.92 -9.21
N GLU A 160 11.15 15.99 -10.36
CA GLU A 160 10.56 15.76 -11.67
C GLU A 160 11.52 14.94 -12.57
N PRO A 161 11.66 13.63 -12.33
CA PRO A 161 12.56 12.82 -13.13
C PRO A 161 12.02 12.65 -14.55
N GLU A 162 12.93 12.74 -15.52
CA GLU A 162 12.60 12.52 -16.92
C GLU A 162 11.94 11.16 -17.13
N GLY A 163 10.76 11.16 -17.77
CA GLY A 163 9.94 9.97 -18.02
C GLY A 163 9.18 9.42 -16.79
N GLY A 164 9.27 10.06 -15.61
CA GLY A 164 8.59 9.60 -14.39
C GLY A 164 7.06 9.66 -14.47
N ARG A 165 6.52 10.72 -15.07
CA ARG A 165 5.07 10.87 -15.29
C ARG A 165 4.53 9.76 -16.21
N ASP A 166 5.22 9.52 -17.32
CA ASP A 166 4.83 8.49 -18.28
C ASP A 166 4.95 7.08 -17.71
N TRP A 167 6.01 6.80 -16.94
CA TRP A 167 6.14 5.55 -16.19
C TRP A 167 4.93 5.32 -15.28
N THR A 168 4.59 6.32 -14.46
CA THR A 168 3.47 6.25 -13.52
C THR A 168 2.15 6.01 -14.24
N LYS A 169 1.92 6.72 -15.35
CA LYS A 169 0.71 6.54 -16.18
C LYS A 169 0.59 5.12 -16.72
N ARG A 170 1.67 4.58 -17.30
CA ARG A 170 1.69 3.20 -17.83
C ARG A 170 1.49 2.16 -16.73
N ALA A 171 2.16 2.33 -15.59
CA ALA A 171 2.04 1.42 -14.46
C ALA A 171 0.62 1.37 -13.89
N ARG A 172 -0.01 2.54 -13.70
CA ARG A 172 -1.42 2.64 -13.23
C ARG A 172 -2.41 2.05 -14.23
N LEU A 173 -2.15 2.22 -15.54
CA LEU A 173 -2.98 1.61 -16.57
C LEU A 173 -2.88 0.08 -16.55
N LEU A 174 -1.67 -0.47 -16.37
CA LEU A 174 -1.46 -1.91 -16.20
C LEU A 174 -2.19 -2.44 -14.96
N GLN A 175 -2.03 -1.77 -13.81
CA GLN A 175 -2.73 -2.10 -12.56
C GLN A 175 -4.25 -2.14 -12.76
N ALA A 176 -4.82 -1.11 -13.38
CA ALA A 176 -6.24 -1.04 -13.70
C ALA A 176 -6.70 -2.20 -14.59
N LYS A 177 -5.96 -2.49 -15.67
CA LYS A 177 -6.30 -3.60 -16.57
C LYS A 177 -6.25 -4.96 -15.88
N LEU A 178 -5.26 -5.20 -15.01
CA LEU A 178 -5.16 -6.44 -14.24
C LEU A 178 -6.32 -6.60 -13.27
N VAL A 179 -6.64 -5.55 -12.49
CA VAL A 179 -7.77 -5.57 -11.55
C VAL A 179 -9.09 -5.78 -12.28
N SER A 180 -9.34 -5.04 -13.37
CA SER A 180 -10.56 -5.19 -14.17
C SER A 180 -10.67 -6.58 -14.79
N ARG A 181 -9.55 -7.15 -15.25
CA ARG A 181 -9.51 -8.51 -15.77
C ARG A 181 -9.82 -9.54 -14.69
N TRP A 182 -9.21 -9.44 -13.51
CA TRP A 182 -9.45 -10.37 -12.42
C TRP A 182 -10.88 -10.31 -11.90
N ALA A 183 -11.43 -9.10 -11.75
CA ALA A 183 -12.84 -8.90 -11.40
C ALA A 183 -13.78 -9.59 -12.40
N GLY A 184 -13.52 -9.47 -13.71
CA GLY A 184 -14.35 -10.10 -14.73
C GLY A 184 -14.18 -11.62 -14.90
N VAL A 185 -13.11 -12.22 -14.38
CA VAL A 185 -12.86 -13.68 -14.49
C VAL A 185 -13.22 -14.43 -13.23
N TYR A 186 -12.93 -13.84 -12.07
CA TYR A 186 -12.95 -14.53 -10.78
C TYR A 186 -13.92 -13.90 -9.76
N GLY A 187 -14.45 -12.71 -10.05
CA GLY A 187 -15.44 -12.02 -9.24
C GLY A 187 -16.86 -12.43 -9.57
#